data_AF-A0A0U1LVZ7-F1
#
_entry.id   AF-A0A0U1LVZ7-F1
#
_cell.length_a   1.000
_cell.length_b   1.000
_cell.length_c   1.000
_cell.angle_alpha   90.00
_cell.angle_beta   90.00
_cell.angle_gamma   90.00
#
_symmetry.space_group_name_H-M   'P 1'
#
loop_
_entity.id
_entity.type
_entity.pdbx_description
1 polymer ?
#
loop_
_entity_poly.entity_id
_entity_poly.type
_entity_poly.pdbx_seq_one_letter_code
_entity_poly.pdbx_strand_id
1 'polypeptide(L)'
;MSTRSSSSGRDGHAAPRGSHTEHFLPISQHDTFRERIRGKNLDNVLPHSIEAGDSYYIGDVYASPGRKQPWEIDDQNMPYLKYIKSLSASWPVLSYLASWMEVTTSPVKWKHLSKAGRDKRASRARLEVIKFPKDASEEPERISICNIDQLRKLMTEPTFDPHPEHSMLFILEDISRDVIELFGSTYDIDPLFWRGQISDYLWFNTRDPWVELDDLPHISRGRSFYQFRYVHPRYFKSQNSKLRATEEAGRMNVLRRLDADGINTYVVDAEDSEVWILIVDPSFKEGYPLWGQGYNLDIPPSFASKLAPSAPQNSLLDAVTHWTMKIGMQNIDKLHQQPETFAIAMLSIIAKEWLTVKEYMSTRLAQIEWELEVPDFRGNGKFYGLGVTLKRLHPFRRNLPVYRKWVSAVLDHILSNEKIPSDGQKCHQLAHLREDFLRILNEIDAIQTRVQDMVSVVTAIMSIEEAKRSAEQTSSLARLTYLAVVFVPLSFVSSFLSMTPDVEGLRGTFWLFFVLAVPLTIFALSVTHWVYIKRWLSKKSRGRGL
;
A
#
# COMPACT_ATOMS: atom_id res chain seq x y z
N MET A 1 2.48 36.28 45.38
CA MET A 1 1.58 37.00 44.45
C MET A 1 1.49 36.19 43.17
N SER A 2 0.42 35.41 43.04
CA SER A 2 0.12 34.54 41.91
C SER A 2 -0.99 35.22 41.12
N THR A 3 -0.79 35.43 39.83
CA THR A 3 -1.83 35.90 38.91
C THR A 3 -1.99 34.88 37.79
N ARG A 4 -2.98 34.00 37.97
CA ARG A 4 -3.57 33.17 36.92
C ARG A 4 -4.34 34.08 35.96
N SER A 5 -3.98 34.09 34.68
CA SER A 5 -4.86 34.58 33.62
C SER A 5 -5.62 33.40 33.01
N SER A 6 -6.94 33.46 33.12
CA SER A 6 -7.90 32.53 32.54
C SER A 6 -8.15 32.90 31.08
N SER A 7 -7.70 32.09 30.13
CA SER A 7 -8.13 32.15 28.73
C SER A 7 -9.27 31.16 28.50
N SER A 8 -10.51 31.63 28.60
CA SER A 8 -11.69 30.93 28.10
C SER A 8 -11.71 31.00 26.57
N GLY A 9 -11.11 30.02 25.89
CA GLY A 9 -11.28 29.82 24.46
C GLY A 9 -12.68 29.29 24.17
N ARG A 10 -13.45 30.03 23.37
CA ARG A 10 -14.69 29.51 22.77
C ARG A 10 -14.30 28.41 21.78
N ASP A 11 -14.75 27.18 22.07
CA ASP A 11 -14.72 26.08 21.11
C ASP A 11 -15.60 26.44 19.91
N GLY A 12 -14.99 27.01 18.88
CA GLY A 12 -15.56 27.00 17.54
C GLY A 12 -15.55 25.56 17.05
N HIS A 13 -16.71 24.89 17.06
CA HIS A 13 -16.89 23.59 16.42
C HIS A 13 -16.53 23.69 14.93
N ALA A 14 -15.29 23.33 14.61
CA ALA A 14 -14.90 23.01 13.24
C ALA A 14 -15.77 21.84 12.77
N ALA A 15 -16.34 21.96 11.56
CA ALA A 15 -17.04 20.87 10.91
C ALA A 15 -16.16 19.60 10.95
N PRO A 16 -16.72 18.41 11.21
CA PRO A 16 -15.93 17.19 11.30
C PRO A 16 -15.29 16.92 9.94
N ARG A 17 -14.00 17.24 9.83
CA ARG A 17 -13.15 16.76 8.75
C ARG A 17 -12.94 15.29 9.03
N GLY A 18 -13.20 14.41 8.05
CA GLY A 18 -12.80 13.01 8.17
C GLY A 18 -11.29 12.98 8.41
N SER A 19 -10.86 12.69 9.62
CA SER A 19 -9.45 12.71 10.00
C SER A 19 -8.91 11.30 9.80
N HIS A 20 -7.98 11.12 8.86
CA HIS A 20 -7.40 9.80 8.54
C HIS A 20 -6.64 9.15 9.69
N THR A 21 -6.34 9.91 10.77
CA THR A 21 -5.87 9.36 12.04
C THR A 21 -6.83 8.34 12.65
N GLU A 22 -8.12 8.39 12.29
CA GLU A 22 -9.13 7.49 12.82
C GLU A 22 -9.32 6.20 11.99
N HIS A 23 -8.71 6.05 10.80
CA HIS A 23 -8.79 4.79 10.04
C HIS A 23 -8.12 3.60 10.73
N PHE A 24 -7.19 3.88 11.64
CA PHE A 24 -6.49 2.88 12.44
C PHE A 24 -7.07 2.73 13.84
N LEU A 25 -8.29 3.24 14.07
CA LEU A 25 -8.98 2.97 15.33
C LEU A 25 -9.12 1.46 15.52
N PRO A 26 -8.95 0.94 16.74
CA PRO A 26 -9.27 -0.44 17.05
C PRO A 26 -10.70 -0.75 16.61
N ILE A 27 -10.94 -1.98 16.13
CA ILE A 27 -12.26 -2.45 15.67
C ILE A 27 -13.36 -2.12 16.70
N SER A 28 -13.02 -2.20 17.99
CA SER A 28 -13.93 -1.88 19.10
C SER A 28 -14.45 -0.44 19.14
N GLN A 29 -13.83 0.50 18.43
CA GLN A 29 -14.22 1.91 18.38
C GLN A 29 -14.90 2.31 17.06
N HIS A 30 -15.03 1.38 16.11
CA HIS A 30 -15.58 1.67 14.77
C HIS A 30 -17.04 2.14 14.85
N ASP A 31 -17.86 1.47 15.66
CA ASP A 31 -19.30 1.78 15.72
C ASP A 31 -19.59 3.13 16.38
N THR A 32 -18.85 3.48 17.44
CA THR A 32 -18.96 4.80 18.08
C THR A 32 -18.59 5.93 17.13
N PHE A 33 -17.57 5.72 16.31
CA PHE A 33 -17.18 6.69 15.29
C PHE A 33 -18.22 6.80 14.18
N ARG A 34 -18.76 5.68 13.68
CA ARG A 34 -19.83 5.64 12.66
C ARG A 34 -21.07 6.40 13.09
N GLU A 35 -21.51 6.27 14.35
CA GLU A 35 -22.65 7.03 14.85
C GLU A 35 -22.38 8.55 14.90
N ARG A 36 -21.14 8.97 15.21
CA ARG A 36 -20.76 10.39 15.26
C ARG A 36 -20.87 11.09 13.89
N ILE A 37 -20.64 10.36 12.81
CA ILE A 37 -20.60 10.90 11.44
C ILE A 37 -21.89 10.64 10.64
N ARG A 38 -22.82 9.87 11.20
CA ARG A 38 -24.06 9.48 10.55
C ARG A 38 -24.87 10.70 10.08
N GLY A 39 -25.29 10.70 8.80
CA GLY A 39 -26.09 11.78 8.21
C GLY A 39 -25.31 13.04 7.82
N LYS A 40 -23.98 13.05 7.96
CA LYS A 40 -23.13 14.17 7.52
C LYS A 40 -22.65 13.96 6.09
N ASN A 41 -22.67 15.02 5.29
CA ASN A 41 -22.01 15.02 3.99
C ASN A 41 -20.49 15.05 4.21
N LEU A 42 -19.82 14.06 3.65
CA LEU A 42 -18.38 13.90 3.74
C LEU A 42 -17.88 13.69 2.31
N ASP A 43 -17.76 14.78 1.56
CA ASP A 43 -17.39 14.72 0.13
C ASP A 43 -16.02 14.05 -0.14
N ASN A 44 -15.22 13.87 0.92
CA ASN A 44 -13.87 13.31 0.89
C ASN A 44 -13.74 11.90 1.54
N VAL A 45 -14.83 11.13 1.68
CA VAL A 45 -14.73 9.76 2.18
C VAL A 45 -13.87 8.89 1.25
N LEU A 46 -12.97 8.10 1.83
CA LEU A 46 -12.25 7.03 1.14
C LEU A 46 -13.00 5.72 1.31
N PRO A 47 -13.21 4.92 0.25
CA PRO A 47 -13.62 3.52 0.38
C PRO A 47 -12.68 2.82 1.39
N HIS A 48 -13.20 1.91 2.22
CA HIS A 48 -12.48 1.20 3.32
C HIS A 48 -12.12 2.03 4.52
N SER A 49 -12.40 3.32 4.50
CA SER A 49 -12.37 4.08 5.70
C SER A 49 -13.52 3.69 6.63
N ILE A 50 -13.37 3.95 7.92
CA ILE A 50 -14.45 3.72 8.89
C ILE A 50 -15.65 4.61 8.51
N GLU A 51 -15.40 5.80 7.94
CA GLU A 51 -16.42 6.71 7.44
C GLU A 51 -17.28 6.12 6.31
N ALA A 52 -16.69 5.28 5.46
CA ALA A 52 -17.39 4.62 4.37
C ALA A 52 -18.29 3.46 4.82
N GLY A 53 -18.24 3.06 6.09
CA GLY A 53 -19.05 1.99 6.66
C GLY A 53 -18.27 0.69 6.84
N ASP A 54 -18.81 -0.43 6.34
CA ASP A 54 -18.12 -1.71 6.39
C ASP A 54 -16.96 -1.70 5.37
N SER A 55 -15.74 -1.62 5.89
CA SER A 55 -14.52 -1.63 5.09
C SER A 55 -14.31 -2.93 4.31
N TYR A 56 -15.12 -3.98 4.51
CA TYR A 56 -14.98 -5.25 3.80
C TYR A 56 -16.21 -5.62 2.98
N TYR A 57 -17.27 -4.81 3.01
CA TYR A 57 -18.50 -5.09 2.29
C TYR A 57 -19.01 -3.86 1.53
N ILE A 58 -18.77 -3.86 0.22
CA ILE A 58 -19.21 -2.79 -0.69
C ILE A 58 -20.32 -3.27 -1.64
N GLY A 59 -20.56 -4.58 -1.71
CA GLY A 59 -21.60 -5.18 -2.51
C GLY A 59 -21.48 -6.69 -2.50
N ASP A 60 -22.42 -7.34 -3.16
CA ASP A 60 -22.42 -8.79 -3.32
C ASP A 60 -22.63 -9.13 -4.80
N VAL A 61 -21.61 -9.71 -5.42
CA VAL A 61 -21.65 -10.18 -6.81
C VAL A 61 -22.73 -11.23 -7.05
N TYR A 62 -23.15 -11.94 -6.00
CA TYR A 62 -24.20 -12.95 -6.06
C TYR A 62 -25.61 -12.38 -5.82
N ALA A 63 -25.75 -11.07 -5.60
CA ALA A 63 -27.06 -10.44 -5.48
C ALA A 63 -27.84 -10.53 -6.80
N SER A 64 -29.17 -10.68 -6.72
CA SER A 64 -30.00 -10.86 -7.90
C SER A 64 -29.84 -9.69 -8.90
N PRO A 65 -29.58 -9.98 -10.19
CA PRO A 65 -29.50 -8.95 -11.22
C PRO A 65 -30.85 -8.21 -11.35
N GLY A 66 -30.81 -6.89 -11.54
CA GLY A 66 -32.01 -6.07 -11.81
C GLY A 66 -32.58 -5.28 -10.62
N ARG A 67 -31.93 -5.30 -9.44
CA ARG A 67 -32.31 -4.37 -8.36
C ARG A 67 -31.91 -2.95 -8.75
N LYS A 68 -32.91 -2.06 -8.88
CA LYS A 68 -32.65 -0.63 -9.09
C LYS A 68 -31.75 -0.09 -7.98
N GLN A 69 -30.62 0.47 -8.38
CA GLN A 69 -29.70 1.07 -7.43
C GLN A 69 -30.18 2.49 -7.07
N PRO A 70 -29.97 2.93 -5.82
CA PRO A 70 -30.46 4.24 -5.37
C PRO A 70 -29.74 5.42 -6.03
N TRP A 71 -28.61 5.18 -6.70
CA TRP A 71 -27.81 6.19 -7.40
C TRP A 71 -28.03 6.24 -8.91
N GLU A 72 -28.92 5.40 -9.45
CA GLU A 72 -29.25 5.37 -10.88
C GLU A 72 -29.63 6.77 -11.38
N ILE A 73 -29.16 7.09 -12.58
CA ILE A 73 -29.46 8.35 -13.27
C ILE A 73 -30.32 8.08 -14.51
N ASP A 74 -30.95 9.14 -15.04
CA ASP A 74 -31.59 9.07 -16.34
C ASP A 74 -30.51 8.94 -17.43
N ASP A 75 -30.45 7.78 -18.06
CA ASP A 75 -29.46 7.41 -19.08
C ASP A 75 -30.01 7.54 -20.50
N GLN A 76 -31.16 8.22 -20.70
CA GLN A 76 -31.78 8.39 -22.01
C GLN A 76 -30.80 8.85 -23.10
N ASN A 77 -29.95 9.82 -22.76
CA ASN A 77 -28.94 10.42 -23.65
C ASN A 77 -27.52 9.87 -23.43
N MET A 78 -27.38 8.67 -22.86
CA MET A 78 -26.10 8.03 -22.57
C MET A 78 -26.02 6.64 -23.25
N PRO A 79 -25.86 6.60 -24.59
CA PRO A 79 -25.83 5.34 -25.35
C PRO A 79 -24.74 4.36 -24.86
N TYR A 80 -23.56 4.85 -24.48
CA TYR A 80 -22.46 3.99 -24.05
C TYR A 80 -22.71 3.41 -22.65
N LEU A 81 -23.21 4.22 -21.70
CA LEU A 81 -23.66 3.71 -20.40
C LEU A 81 -24.77 2.65 -20.54
N LYS A 82 -25.76 2.86 -21.42
CA LYS A 82 -26.80 1.86 -21.71
C LYS A 82 -26.22 0.56 -22.27
N TYR A 83 -25.24 0.67 -23.15
CA TYR A 83 -24.53 -0.49 -23.69
C TYR A 83 -23.76 -1.24 -22.59
N ILE A 84 -23.04 -0.55 -21.72
CA ILE A 84 -22.35 -1.18 -20.58
C ILE A 84 -23.35 -1.90 -19.66
N LYS A 85 -24.49 -1.26 -19.36
CA LYS A 85 -25.56 -1.86 -18.54
C LYS A 85 -26.11 -3.13 -19.19
N SER A 86 -26.34 -3.15 -20.51
CA SER A 86 -26.84 -4.35 -21.19
C SER A 86 -25.82 -5.49 -21.17
N LEU A 87 -24.53 -5.18 -21.35
CA LEU A 87 -23.44 -6.16 -21.25
C LEU A 87 -23.26 -6.73 -19.84
N SER A 88 -23.57 -5.96 -18.80
CA SER A 88 -23.35 -6.37 -17.41
C SER A 88 -24.09 -7.66 -17.00
N ALA A 89 -25.14 -8.04 -17.75
CA ALA A 89 -25.83 -9.31 -17.57
C ALA A 89 -24.95 -10.54 -17.89
N SER A 90 -24.09 -10.43 -18.91
CA SER A 90 -23.18 -11.50 -19.33
C SER A 90 -21.74 -11.28 -18.85
N TRP A 91 -21.37 -10.03 -18.55
CA TRP A 91 -20.08 -9.64 -17.98
C TRP A 91 -20.28 -8.91 -16.64
N PRO A 92 -20.44 -9.65 -15.52
CA PRO A 92 -20.74 -9.06 -14.21
C PRO A 92 -19.75 -7.97 -13.77
N VAL A 93 -18.48 -8.08 -14.18
CA VAL A 93 -17.42 -7.11 -13.88
C VAL A 93 -17.72 -5.69 -14.39
N LEU A 94 -18.55 -5.56 -15.44
CA LEU A 94 -18.96 -4.28 -16.01
C LEU A 94 -20.06 -3.58 -15.20
N SER A 95 -20.76 -4.31 -14.32
CA SER A 95 -21.75 -3.71 -13.41
C SER A 95 -21.12 -2.65 -12.49
N TYR A 96 -19.85 -2.86 -12.10
CA TYR A 96 -19.09 -1.88 -11.33
C TYR A 96 -18.78 -0.64 -12.16
N LEU A 97 -18.40 -0.79 -13.43
CA LEU A 97 -18.14 0.34 -14.32
C LEU A 97 -19.41 1.18 -14.52
N ALA A 98 -20.56 0.54 -14.78
CA ALA A 98 -21.84 1.23 -14.88
C ALA A 98 -22.17 2.00 -13.59
N SER A 99 -22.07 1.35 -12.43
CA SER A 99 -22.31 1.99 -11.13
C SER A 99 -21.33 3.14 -10.88
N TRP A 100 -20.06 2.97 -11.25
CA TRP A 100 -19.03 4.01 -11.13
C TRP A 100 -19.34 5.20 -12.01
N MET A 101 -19.78 4.99 -13.25
CA MET A 101 -20.21 6.06 -14.15
C MET A 101 -21.39 6.83 -13.55
N GLU A 102 -22.42 6.14 -13.05
CA GLU A 102 -23.57 6.78 -12.42
C GLU A 102 -23.17 7.58 -11.18
N VAL A 103 -22.35 7.00 -10.30
CA VAL A 103 -21.90 7.64 -9.06
C VAL A 103 -20.84 8.72 -9.32
N THR A 104 -20.13 8.68 -10.45
CA THR A 104 -19.00 9.55 -10.87
C THR A 104 -17.66 9.29 -10.14
N THR A 105 -17.61 8.23 -9.34
CA THR A 105 -16.44 7.73 -8.59
C THR A 105 -16.80 6.36 -7.98
N SER A 106 -16.00 5.84 -7.06
CA SER A 106 -16.29 4.58 -6.34
C SER A 106 -17.74 4.56 -5.81
N PRO A 107 -18.54 3.52 -6.17
CA PRO A 107 -19.94 3.44 -5.80
C PRO A 107 -20.20 3.63 -4.31
N VAL A 108 -19.33 3.16 -3.42
CA VAL A 108 -19.43 3.31 -1.95
C VAL A 108 -19.68 4.75 -1.52
N LYS A 109 -19.12 5.72 -2.25
CA LYS A 109 -19.17 7.13 -1.90
C LYS A 109 -20.52 7.77 -2.17
N TRP A 110 -21.45 7.09 -2.86
CA TRP A 110 -22.72 7.67 -3.29
C TRP A 110 -23.51 8.35 -2.15
N LYS A 111 -23.47 7.77 -0.94
CA LYS A 111 -24.19 8.26 0.25
C LYS A 111 -23.62 9.57 0.81
N HIS A 112 -22.36 9.85 0.51
CA HIS A 112 -21.60 10.96 1.09
C HIS A 112 -21.41 12.12 0.11
N LEU A 113 -21.76 11.93 -1.16
CA LEU A 113 -21.62 12.92 -2.21
C LEU A 113 -22.92 13.69 -2.41
N SER A 114 -22.81 15.01 -2.39
CA SER A 114 -23.90 15.87 -2.84
C SER A 114 -24.16 15.71 -4.34
N LYS A 115 -25.40 16.02 -4.79
CA LYS A 115 -25.74 16.02 -6.23
C LYS A 115 -24.82 16.96 -7.03
N ALA A 116 -24.62 18.19 -6.54
CA ALA A 116 -23.70 19.14 -7.15
C ALA A 116 -22.25 18.62 -7.20
N GLY A 117 -21.81 17.88 -6.18
CA GLY A 117 -20.52 17.21 -6.15
C GLY A 117 -20.39 16.14 -7.24
N ARG A 118 -21.43 15.33 -7.47
CA ARG A 118 -21.49 14.34 -8.56
C ARG A 118 -21.46 15.03 -9.93
N ASP A 119 -22.27 16.06 -10.13
CA ASP A 119 -22.34 16.77 -11.41
C ASP A 119 -20.99 17.41 -11.78
N LYS A 120 -20.28 18.00 -10.81
CA LYS A 120 -18.93 18.55 -11.01
C LYS A 120 -17.89 17.48 -11.34
N ARG A 121 -18.03 16.28 -10.78
CA ARG A 121 -17.13 15.14 -11.06
C ARG A 121 -17.38 14.59 -12.46
N ALA A 122 -18.65 14.44 -12.83
CA ALA A 122 -19.06 13.91 -14.12
C ALA A 122 -18.51 14.70 -15.31
N SER A 123 -18.51 16.04 -15.23
CA SER A 123 -18.09 16.92 -16.32
C SER A 123 -16.60 17.28 -16.30
N ARG A 124 -15.85 16.84 -15.29
CA ARG A 124 -14.40 17.10 -15.20
C ARG A 124 -13.69 16.48 -16.41
N ALA A 125 -12.86 17.25 -17.10
CA ALA A 125 -12.02 16.75 -18.16
C ALA A 125 -10.66 17.42 -18.05
N ARG A 126 -9.60 16.62 -18.02
CA ARG A 126 -8.22 17.09 -18.13
C ARG A 126 -7.50 16.18 -19.10
N LEU A 127 -7.24 16.67 -20.30
CA LEU A 127 -6.59 15.88 -21.32
C LEU A 127 -5.76 16.75 -22.26
N GLU A 128 -4.75 16.14 -22.86
CA GLU A 128 -3.88 16.73 -23.85
C GLU A 128 -4.05 15.96 -25.16
N VAL A 129 -4.26 16.68 -26.26
CA VAL A 129 -4.29 16.12 -27.61
C VAL A 129 -3.00 16.49 -28.30
N ILE A 130 -2.29 15.50 -28.82
CA ILE A 130 -1.09 15.68 -29.61
C ILE A 130 -1.39 15.20 -31.03
N LYS A 131 -1.22 16.09 -32.01
CA LYS A 131 -1.27 15.74 -33.43
C LYS A 131 0.13 15.73 -33.99
N PHE A 132 0.56 14.57 -34.48
CA PHE A 132 1.88 14.43 -35.10
C PHE A 132 1.82 14.82 -36.58
N PRO A 133 2.80 15.59 -37.07
CA PRO A 133 2.89 15.92 -38.49
C PRO A 133 3.30 14.69 -39.30
N LYS A 134 3.12 14.75 -40.62
CA LYS A 134 3.61 13.72 -41.54
C LYS A 134 5.12 13.81 -41.74
N ASP A 135 5.63 15.04 -41.82
CA ASP A 135 7.04 15.32 -42.06
C ASP A 135 7.74 15.71 -40.75
N ALA A 136 8.94 15.16 -40.55
CA ALA A 136 9.78 15.43 -39.37
C ALA A 136 10.23 16.91 -39.25
N SER A 137 10.00 17.73 -40.27
CA SER A 137 10.36 19.16 -40.29
C SER A 137 9.37 20.06 -39.55
N GLU A 138 8.15 19.58 -39.29
CA GLU A 138 7.13 20.34 -38.58
C GLU A 138 7.08 19.95 -37.09
N GLU A 139 6.65 20.87 -36.23
CA GLU A 139 6.46 20.57 -34.81
C GLU A 139 5.07 19.99 -34.53
N PRO A 140 4.93 19.07 -33.56
CA PRO A 140 3.64 18.50 -33.21
C PRO A 140 2.72 19.52 -32.55
N GLU A 141 1.46 19.56 -32.97
CA GLU A 141 0.45 20.44 -32.41
C GLU A 141 -0.05 19.87 -31.07
N ARG A 142 0.03 20.68 -30.00
CA ARG A 142 -0.51 20.34 -28.67
C ARG A 142 -1.76 21.17 -28.37
N ILE A 143 -2.87 20.50 -28.07
CA ILE A 143 -4.13 21.13 -27.67
C ILE A 143 -4.47 20.67 -26.24
N SER A 144 -4.51 21.62 -25.30
CA SER A 144 -4.86 21.35 -23.91
C SER A 144 -6.36 21.57 -23.67
N ILE A 145 -7.03 20.60 -23.05
CA ILE A 145 -8.47 20.62 -22.80
C ILE A 145 -8.74 20.47 -21.31
N CYS A 146 -9.46 21.46 -20.76
CA CYS A 146 -9.74 21.59 -19.32
C CYS A 146 -11.22 21.43 -18.95
N ASN A 147 -12.11 21.25 -19.94
CA ASN A 147 -13.54 21.05 -19.73
C ASN A 147 -14.15 20.16 -20.81
N ILE A 148 -15.20 19.41 -20.46
CA ILE A 148 -15.92 18.52 -21.37
C ILE A 148 -16.52 19.27 -22.57
N ASP A 149 -16.94 20.53 -22.41
CA ASP A 149 -17.53 21.30 -23.51
C ASP A 149 -16.51 21.63 -24.60
N GLN A 150 -15.25 21.88 -24.21
CA GLN A 150 -14.14 22.08 -25.16
C GLN A 150 -13.87 20.79 -25.94
N LEU A 151 -13.90 19.64 -25.24
CA LEU A 151 -13.75 18.33 -25.88
C LEU A 151 -14.88 18.03 -26.87
N ARG A 152 -16.14 18.28 -26.49
CA ARG A 152 -17.29 18.07 -27.38
C ARG A 152 -17.16 18.93 -28.63
N LYS A 153 -16.82 20.22 -28.48
CA LYS A 153 -16.61 21.12 -29.61
C LYS A 153 -15.54 20.57 -30.55
N LEU A 154 -14.37 20.21 -30.01
CA LEU A 154 -13.26 19.65 -30.79
C LEU A 154 -13.68 18.39 -31.56
N MET A 155 -14.38 17.45 -30.93
CA MET A 155 -14.82 16.21 -31.59
C MET A 155 -15.93 16.41 -32.63
N THR A 156 -16.68 17.52 -32.57
CA THR A 156 -17.72 17.85 -33.56
C THR A 156 -17.22 18.74 -34.69
N GLU A 157 -15.98 19.23 -34.63
CA GLU A 157 -15.41 20.07 -35.68
C GLU A 157 -15.22 19.23 -36.96
N PRO A 158 -15.70 19.68 -38.13
CA PRO A 158 -15.57 18.94 -39.39
C PRO A 158 -14.11 18.71 -39.83
N THR A 159 -13.21 19.57 -39.36
CA THR A 159 -11.75 19.49 -39.58
C THR A 159 -11.06 18.52 -38.62
N PHE A 160 -11.75 18.10 -37.56
CA PHE A 160 -11.28 17.09 -36.63
C PHE A 160 -11.60 15.72 -37.21
N ASP A 161 -10.95 15.39 -38.33
CA ASP A 161 -10.99 14.04 -38.85
C ASP A 161 -9.86 13.25 -38.17
N PRO A 162 -10.15 12.21 -37.36
CA PRO A 162 -9.18 11.19 -37.01
C PRO A 162 -8.86 10.35 -38.28
N HIS A 163 -8.48 11.02 -39.37
CA HIS A 163 -8.18 10.40 -40.63
C HIS A 163 -6.92 9.53 -40.45
N PRO A 164 -6.83 8.34 -41.07
CA PRO A 164 -5.69 7.43 -40.97
C PRO A 164 -4.33 8.01 -41.43
N GLU A 165 -4.30 9.25 -41.90
CA GLU A 165 -3.11 9.91 -42.44
C GLU A 165 -2.32 10.74 -41.42
N HIS A 166 -2.87 11.01 -40.23
CA HIS A 166 -2.18 11.72 -39.16
C HIS A 166 -2.30 10.95 -37.84
N SER A 167 -1.17 10.68 -37.19
CA SER A 167 -1.19 10.01 -35.89
C SER A 167 -1.62 11.02 -34.82
N MET A 168 -2.75 10.77 -34.18
CA MET A 168 -3.28 11.58 -33.08
C MET A 168 -3.27 10.80 -31.78
N LEU A 169 -2.80 11.43 -30.71
CA LEU A 169 -2.75 10.85 -29.38
C LEU A 169 -3.58 11.68 -28.40
N PHE A 170 -4.45 11.01 -27.65
CA PHE A 170 -5.15 11.57 -26.51
C PHE A 170 -4.51 11.07 -25.22
N ILE A 171 -4.10 11.98 -24.35
CA ILE A 171 -3.59 11.65 -23.02
C ILE A 171 -4.58 12.19 -22.00
N LEU A 172 -5.24 11.30 -21.27
CA LEU A 172 -6.31 11.65 -20.33
C LEU A 172 -5.86 11.44 -18.89
N GLU A 173 -6.16 12.40 -18.02
CA GLU A 173 -5.93 12.34 -16.57
C GLU A 173 -7.27 12.49 -15.81
N ASP A 174 -7.42 11.76 -14.69
CA ASP A 174 -8.63 11.77 -13.83
C ASP A 174 -9.96 11.60 -14.61
N ILE A 175 -10.06 10.52 -15.39
CA ILE A 175 -11.23 10.26 -16.27
C ILE A 175 -12.56 10.45 -15.53
N SER A 176 -13.56 10.94 -16.26
CA SER A 176 -14.90 11.22 -15.73
C SER A 176 -15.98 10.46 -16.49
N ARG A 177 -17.19 10.44 -15.93
CA ARG A 177 -18.35 9.82 -16.57
C ARG A 177 -18.56 10.36 -17.99
N ASP A 178 -18.54 11.67 -18.16
CA ASP A 178 -18.90 12.27 -19.44
C ASP A 178 -17.77 12.10 -20.49
N VAL A 179 -16.51 12.00 -20.03
CA VAL A 179 -15.37 11.60 -20.88
C VAL A 179 -15.50 10.16 -21.35
N ILE A 180 -15.79 9.22 -20.43
CA ILE A 180 -15.99 7.80 -20.77
C ILE A 180 -17.16 7.64 -21.75
N GLU A 181 -18.28 8.32 -21.48
CA GLU A 181 -19.46 8.29 -22.34
C GLU A 181 -19.12 8.77 -23.75
N LEU A 182 -18.47 9.94 -23.86
CA LEU A 182 -18.15 10.55 -25.14
C LEU A 182 -17.16 9.70 -25.94
N PHE A 183 -16.01 9.34 -25.36
CA PHE A 183 -15.01 8.53 -26.06
C PHE A 183 -15.51 7.13 -26.38
N GLY A 184 -16.24 6.51 -25.44
CA GLY A 184 -16.84 5.19 -25.63
C GLY A 184 -17.83 5.17 -26.78
N SER A 185 -18.73 6.16 -26.86
CA SER A 185 -19.71 6.25 -27.95
C SER A 185 -19.10 6.62 -29.30
N THR A 186 -18.04 7.45 -29.31
CA THR A 186 -17.46 7.98 -30.55
C THR A 186 -16.48 7.00 -31.20
N TYR A 187 -15.67 6.30 -30.40
CA TYR A 187 -14.61 5.43 -30.89
C TYR A 187 -14.84 3.94 -30.64
N ASP A 188 -16.04 3.55 -30.17
CA ASP A 188 -16.40 2.16 -29.86
C ASP A 188 -15.37 1.46 -28.95
N ILE A 189 -14.97 2.16 -27.89
CA ILE A 189 -13.92 1.65 -26.98
C ILE A 189 -14.47 0.46 -26.19
N ASP A 190 -13.67 -0.59 -26.05
CA ASP A 190 -14.01 -1.75 -25.21
C ASP A 190 -14.29 -1.31 -23.75
N PRO A 191 -15.47 -1.62 -23.17
CA PRO A 191 -15.76 -1.31 -21.76
C PRO A 191 -14.72 -1.82 -20.75
N LEU A 192 -14.04 -2.93 -21.05
CA LEU A 192 -12.99 -3.48 -20.19
C LEU A 192 -11.77 -2.57 -20.12
N PHE A 193 -11.50 -1.74 -21.14
CA PHE A 193 -10.47 -0.71 -21.10
C PHE A 193 -10.74 0.26 -19.94
N TRP A 194 -11.94 0.85 -19.89
CA TRP A 194 -12.31 1.79 -18.83
C TRP A 194 -12.39 1.11 -17.47
N ARG A 195 -12.93 -0.12 -17.43
CA ARG A 195 -13.01 -0.89 -16.21
C ARG A 195 -11.62 -1.09 -15.59
N GLY A 196 -10.61 -1.41 -16.39
CA GLY A 196 -9.24 -1.55 -15.92
C GLY A 196 -8.69 -0.26 -15.28
N GLN A 197 -9.00 0.91 -15.86
CA GLN A 197 -8.49 2.21 -15.39
C GLN A 197 -9.04 2.64 -14.02
N ILE A 198 -10.30 2.30 -13.71
CA ILE A 198 -10.97 2.73 -12.47
C ILE A 198 -10.68 1.83 -11.26
N SER A 199 -9.83 0.80 -11.42
CA SER A 199 -9.45 -0.10 -10.33
C SER A 199 -8.55 0.59 -9.29
N ASP A 200 -8.94 0.54 -8.02
CA ASP A 200 -8.25 1.16 -6.89
C ASP A 200 -7.82 0.16 -5.78
N TYR A 201 -7.80 -1.13 -6.11
CA TYR A 201 -7.56 -2.22 -5.16
C TYR A 201 -6.35 -3.08 -5.49
N LEU A 202 -5.68 -3.55 -4.44
CA LEU A 202 -4.63 -4.57 -4.50
C LEU A 202 -5.15 -6.00 -4.23
N TRP A 203 -6.32 -6.13 -3.62
CA TRP A 203 -6.95 -7.42 -3.29
C TRP A 203 -8.47 -7.33 -3.40
N PHE A 204 -9.11 -8.49 -3.54
CA PHE A 204 -10.56 -8.64 -3.63
C PHE A 204 -11.04 -9.60 -2.54
N ASN A 205 -12.23 -9.35 -2.00
CA ASN A 205 -12.99 -10.34 -1.22
C ASN A 205 -13.78 -11.24 -2.16
N THR A 206 -14.21 -12.39 -1.64
CA THR A 206 -14.93 -13.43 -2.41
C THR A 206 -16.31 -13.02 -2.92
N ARG A 207 -16.86 -11.93 -2.40
CA ARG A 207 -18.18 -11.39 -2.76
C ARG A 207 -18.09 -10.10 -3.57
N ASP A 208 -16.89 -9.60 -3.86
CA ASP A 208 -16.71 -8.30 -4.49
C ASP A 208 -17.23 -8.30 -5.95
N PRO A 209 -18.28 -7.53 -6.30
CA PRO A 209 -18.75 -7.40 -7.68
C PRO A 209 -17.75 -6.73 -8.64
N TRP A 210 -16.67 -6.18 -8.11
CA TRP A 210 -15.60 -5.54 -8.88
C TRP A 210 -14.34 -6.39 -8.92
N VAL A 211 -14.40 -7.71 -8.66
CA VAL A 211 -13.24 -8.56 -8.94
C VAL A 211 -12.85 -8.45 -10.41
N GLU A 212 -11.56 -8.28 -10.67
CA GLU A 212 -11.00 -8.32 -12.02
C GLU A 212 -10.18 -9.59 -12.12
N LEU A 213 -10.60 -10.47 -13.02
CA LEU A 213 -9.89 -11.71 -13.28
C LEU A 213 -8.81 -11.45 -14.34
N ASP A 214 -7.69 -12.15 -14.20
CA ASP A 214 -6.69 -12.14 -15.26
C ASP A 214 -7.26 -12.83 -16.49
N ASP A 215 -7.06 -12.20 -17.64
CA ASP A 215 -7.40 -12.82 -18.91
C ASP A 215 -6.42 -13.93 -19.27
N LEU A 216 -6.90 -14.86 -20.10
CA LEU A 216 -6.01 -15.84 -20.69
C LEU A 216 -4.98 -15.11 -21.58
N PRO A 217 -3.68 -15.46 -21.51
CA PRO A 217 -2.64 -14.73 -22.24
C PRO A 217 -2.88 -14.62 -23.75
N HIS A 218 -3.50 -15.61 -24.38
CA HIS A 218 -3.81 -15.55 -25.81
C HIS A 218 -4.95 -14.58 -26.14
N ILE A 219 -5.89 -14.36 -25.20
CA ILE A 219 -6.97 -13.37 -25.34
C ILE A 219 -6.42 -11.97 -25.10
N SER A 220 -5.65 -11.79 -24.02
CA SER A 220 -5.09 -10.48 -23.68
C SER A 220 -4.15 -9.95 -24.77
N ARG A 221 -3.40 -10.81 -25.45
CA ARG A 221 -2.54 -10.44 -26.59
C ARG A 221 -3.30 -9.87 -27.79
N GLY A 222 -4.54 -10.32 -28.00
CA GLY A 222 -5.40 -9.89 -29.10
C GLY A 222 -6.18 -8.61 -28.84
N ARG A 223 -6.08 -8.04 -27.63
CA ARG A 223 -6.75 -6.77 -27.30
C ARG A 223 -6.10 -5.58 -27.99
N SER A 224 -6.93 -4.61 -28.34
CA SER A 224 -6.52 -3.31 -28.90
C SER A 224 -6.00 -2.33 -27.85
N PHE A 225 -5.97 -2.72 -26.57
CA PHE A 225 -5.50 -1.87 -25.47
C PHE A 225 -4.61 -2.64 -24.49
N TYR A 226 -3.81 -1.88 -23.77
CA TYR A 226 -2.96 -2.38 -22.70
C TYR A 226 -3.28 -1.66 -21.39
N GLN A 227 -3.12 -2.37 -20.28
CA GLN A 227 -3.19 -1.79 -18.96
C GLN A 227 -1.85 -2.00 -18.25
N PHE A 228 -1.31 -0.91 -17.72
CA PHE A 228 -0.11 -0.93 -16.91
C PHE A 228 -0.45 -0.42 -15.52
N ARG A 229 0.04 -1.12 -14.50
CA ARG A 229 -0.08 -0.71 -13.11
C ARG A 229 1.32 -0.51 -12.57
N TYR A 230 1.49 0.57 -11.82
CA TYR A 230 2.75 0.89 -11.19
C TYR A 230 2.48 1.72 -9.94
N VAL A 231 3.58 2.02 -9.28
CA VAL A 231 3.61 2.70 -8.01
C VAL A 231 4.44 3.97 -8.15
N HIS A 232 3.98 5.07 -7.54
CA HIS A 232 4.68 6.34 -7.45
C HIS A 232 5.05 6.65 -5.99
N PRO A 233 6.32 6.48 -5.59
CA PRO A 233 6.78 6.82 -4.25
C PRO A 233 6.80 8.33 -4.00
N ARG A 234 6.21 8.78 -2.90
CA ARG A 234 6.21 10.18 -2.48
C ARG A 234 6.67 10.39 -1.06
N TYR A 235 7.32 11.52 -0.84
CA TYR A 235 7.74 12.01 0.46
C TYR A 235 6.84 13.16 0.92
N PHE A 236 6.32 13.05 2.14
CA PHE A 236 5.53 14.07 2.80
C PHE A 236 6.29 14.59 4.02
N LYS A 237 6.52 15.91 4.05
CA LYS A 237 7.31 16.57 5.11
C LYS A 237 6.64 16.54 6.48
N SER A 238 5.32 16.41 6.52
CA SER A 238 4.54 16.41 7.76
C SER A 238 3.28 15.59 7.60
N GLN A 239 2.76 15.09 8.73
CA GLN A 239 1.45 14.45 8.79
C GLN A 239 0.34 15.34 8.20
N ASN A 240 0.44 16.66 8.35
CA ASN A 240 -0.55 17.59 7.80
C ASN A 240 -0.47 17.70 6.27
N SER A 241 0.72 17.61 5.67
CA SER A 241 0.86 17.54 4.21
C SER A 241 0.24 16.26 3.66
N LYS A 242 0.44 15.13 4.34
CA LYS A 242 -0.24 13.87 3.99
C LYS A 242 -1.75 13.95 4.14
N LEU A 243 -2.27 14.55 5.21
CA LEU A 243 -3.73 14.72 5.37
C LEU A 243 -4.31 15.50 4.18
N ARG A 244 -3.64 16.57 3.75
CA ARG A 244 -4.03 17.33 2.54
C ARG A 244 -3.92 16.50 1.26
N ALA A 245 -2.89 15.66 1.12
CA ALA A 245 -2.78 14.73 0.00
C ALA A 245 -3.92 13.72 0.00
N THR A 246 -4.35 13.27 1.17
CA THR A 246 -5.48 12.35 1.29
C THR A 246 -6.81 13.04 0.97
N GLU A 247 -6.93 14.33 1.33
CA GLU A 247 -8.01 15.19 0.86
C GLU A 247 -8.01 15.43 -0.64
N GLU A 248 -6.84 15.45 -1.26
CA GLU A 248 -6.71 15.52 -2.71
C GLU A 248 -7.18 14.21 -3.35
N ALA A 249 -6.73 13.06 -2.84
CA ALA A 249 -7.11 11.72 -3.32
C ALA A 249 -8.64 11.53 -3.32
N GLY A 250 -9.31 11.90 -2.23
CA GLY A 250 -10.76 11.74 -2.14
C GLY A 250 -11.55 12.67 -3.06
N ARG A 251 -10.94 13.73 -3.63
CA ARG A 251 -11.56 14.65 -4.62
C ARG A 251 -11.40 14.19 -6.08
N MET A 252 -10.54 13.20 -6.34
CA MET A 252 -10.32 12.60 -7.67
C MET A 252 -11.53 11.75 -8.06
N ASN A 253 -11.85 11.69 -9.34
CA ASN A 253 -12.89 10.81 -9.87
C ASN A 253 -12.42 9.37 -9.75
N VAL A 254 -11.22 9.11 -10.28
CA VAL A 254 -10.55 7.84 -10.12
C VAL A 254 -9.82 7.84 -8.79
N LEU A 255 -10.26 7.00 -7.87
CA LEU A 255 -9.65 6.95 -6.56
C LEU A 255 -8.26 6.32 -6.66
N ARG A 256 -7.26 7.05 -6.20
CA ARG A 256 -5.88 6.58 -6.05
C ARG A 256 -5.52 6.60 -4.57
N ARG A 257 -5.24 5.43 -4.01
CA ARG A 257 -4.98 5.30 -2.57
C ARG A 257 -3.53 5.66 -2.26
N LEU A 258 -3.36 6.34 -1.13
CA LEU A 258 -2.09 6.47 -0.45
C LEU A 258 -1.90 5.19 0.36
N ASP A 259 -1.12 4.26 -0.16
CA ASP A 259 -0.78 3.06 0.59
C ASP A 259 0.35 3.36 1.57
N ALA A 260 0.11 3.01 2.84
CA ALA A 260 1.13 3.03 3.87
C ALA A 260 2.01 1.81 3.68
N ASP A 261 3.32 2.01 3.59
CA ASP A 261 4.25 0.90 3.81
C ASP A 261 4.35 0.51 5.29
N GLY A 262 3.77 1.31 6.21
CA GLY A 262 3.77 1.07 7.66
C GLY A 262 5.16 1.15 8.31
N ILE A 263 6.19 1.52 7.56
CA ILE A 263 7.59 1.55 8.00
C ILE A 263 7.97 2.94 8.47
N ASN A 264 7.48 3.99 7.78
CA ASN A 264 7.83 5.37 8.09
C ASN A 264 7.24 5.89 9.41
N THR A 265 6.25 5.20 9.99
CA THR A 265 5.78 5.49 11.37
C THR A 265 6.84 5.24 12.44
N TYR A 266 7.94 4.55 12.11
CA TYR A 266 8.96 4.12 13.07
C TYR A 266 10.37 4.59 12.70
N VAL A 267 10.65 4.83 11.42
CA VAL A 267 11.90 5.43 10.94
C VAL A 267 11.56 6.79 10.33
N VAL A 268 11.84 7.83 11.10
CA VAL A 268 11.49 9.21 10.77
C VAL A 268 12.76 9.92 10.31
N ASP A 269 12.76 10.48 9.10
CA ASP A 269 13.92 11.21 8.55
C ASP A 269 14.06 12.62 9.18
N ALA A 270 12.92 13.22 9.57
CA ALA A 270 12.78 14.45 10.36
C ALA A 270 11.44 14.42 11.12
N GLU A 271 11.37 15.03 12.33
CA GLU A 271 10.16 15.03 13.18
C GLU A 271 8.88 15.29 12.35
N ASP A 272 7.93 14.34 12.39
CA ASP A 272 6.66 14.29 11.62
C ASP A 272 6.71 13.95 10.11
N SER A 273 7.86 13.64 9.52
CA SER A 273 7.96 13.26 8.09
C SER A 273 7.56 11.80 7.80
N GLU A 274 6.97 11.55 6.62
CA GLU A 274 6.56 10.20 6.20
C GLU A 274 6.73 9.98 4.67
N VAL A 275 7.19 8.80 4.27
CA VAL A 275 7.17 8.33 2.86
C VAL A 275 5.90 7.49 2.62
N TRP A 276 5.32 7.61 1.44
CA TRP A 276 4.09 6.90 1.07
C TRP A 276 4.17 6.43 -0.36
N ILE A 277 3.45 5.35 -0.62
CA ILE A 277 3.44 4.68 -1.89
C ILE A 277 2.09 4.96 -2.54
N LEU A 278 2.09 5.65 -3.67
CA LEU A 278 0.86 5.95 -4.41
C LEU A 278 0.69 4.98 -5.57
N ILE A 279 -0.55 4.63 -5.86
CA ILE A 279 -0.93 3.98 -7.13
C ILE A 279 -1.60 5.07 -7.94
N VAL A 280 -1.08 5.48 -9.10
CA VAL A 280 -1.51 6.69 -9.84
C VAL A 280 -2.30 6.31 -11.10
N ASP A 281 -3.17 7.13 -11.71
CA ASP A 281 -3.26 8.60 -11.85
C ASP A 281 -4.60 9.18 -11.35
N PRO A 282 -4.75 10.44 -10.85
CA PRO A 282 -4.09 11.69 -11.25
C PRO A 282 -2.96 12.26 -10.36
N SER A 283 -2.25 13.27 -10.88
CA SER A 283 -1.10 13.94 -10.24
C SER A 283 -1.46 14.71 -8.96
N PHE A 284 -0.79 14.37 -7.85
CA PHE A 284 -0.92 15.06 -6.57
C PHE A 284 -0.10 16.36 -6.54
N LYS A 285 -0.68 17.43 -6.00
CA LYS A 285 0.00 18.69 -5.69
C LYS A 285 0.76 18.61 -4.37
N GLU A 286 0.26 17.85 -3.41
CA GLU A 286 0.89 17.69 -2.09
C GLU A 286 2.01 16.65 -2.09
N GLY A 287 3.03 16.89 -1.27
CA GLY A 287 4.22 16.04 -1.17
C GLY A 287 5.20 16.26 -2.33
N TYR A 288 6.27 15.47 -2.32
CA TYR A 288 7.35 15.53 -3.29
C TYR A 288 7.61 14.13 -3.86
N PRO A 289 8.01 14.00 -5.14
CA PRO A 289 8.59 12.77 -5.63
C PRO A 289 9.73 12.32 -4.72
N LEU A 290 9.80 11.04 -4.38
CA LEU A 290 10.84 10.53 -3.48
C LEU A 290 12.23 10.85 -4.02
N TRP A 291 13.12 11.34 -3.13
CA TRP A 291 14.47 11.83 -3.47
C TRP A 291 14.54 12.92 -4.55
N GLY A 292 13.44 13.63 -4.81
CA GLY A 292 13.37 14.65 -5.84
C GLY A 292 13.49 14.10 -7.25
N GLN A 293 13.27 12.80 -7.45
CA GLN A 293 13.24 12.16 -8.76
C GLN A 293 12.02 12.66 -9.52
N GLY A 294 12.19 13.72 -10.32
CA GLY A 294 11.19 14.12 -11.31
C GLY A 294 11.20 13.19 -12.52
N TYR A 295 10.41 13.51 -13.53
CA TYR A 295 10.28 12.69 -14.73
C TYR A 295 11.37 12.95 -15.78
N ASN A 296 12.56 13.38 -15.39
CA ASN A 296 13.62 13.64 -16.37
C ASN A 296 14.20 12.33 -16.93
N LEU A 297 14.09 12.14 -18.25
CA LEU A 297 14.65 11.02 -19.03
C LEU A 297 15.89 11.43 -19.85
N ASP A 298 16.30 12.70 -19.80
CA ASP A 298 17.49 13.15 -20.52
C ASP A 298 18.78 12.71 -19.82
N ILE A 299 19.79 12.46 -20.65
CA ILE A 299 21.16 12.31 -20.19
C ILE A 299 21.61 13.67 -19.61
N PRO A 300 22.30 13.69 -18.46
CA PRO A 300 22.87 14.92 -17.92
C PRO A 300 23.65 15.69 -19.01
N PRO A 301 23.38 17.00 -19.19
CA PRO A 301 24.05 17.77 -20.23
C PRO A 301 25.55 17.81 -19.97
N SER A 302 26.35 17.71 -21.04
CA SER A 302 27.80 17.92 -20.93
C SER A 302 28.09 19.34 -20.44
N PHE A 303 29.23 19.55 -19.78
CA PHE A 303 29.67 20.87 -19.33
C PHE A 303 29.70 21.92 -20.48
N ALA A 304 29.92 21.49 -21.72
CA ALA A 304 29.93 22.37 -22.89
C ALA A 304 28.54 22.74 -23.41
N SER A 305 27.48 22.05 -22.97
CA SER A 305 26.11 22.32 -23.39
C SER A 305 25.58 23.60 -22.76
N LYS A 306 25.03 24.50 -23.57
CA LYS A 306 24.33 25.71 -23.11
C LYS A 306 22.84 25.49 -22.86
N LEU A 307 22.32 24.28 -23.12
CA LEU A 307 20.89 23.98 -22.93
C LEU A 307 20.59 23.75 -21.45
N ALA A 308 19.67 24.56 -20.91
CA ALA A 308 19.08 24.29 -19.61
C ALA A 308 18.10 23.11 -19.72
N PRO A 309 18.12 22.15 -18.77
CA PRO A 309 17.16 21.06 -18.75
C PRO A 309 15.73 21.60 -18.49
N SER A 310 14.77 21.18 -19.32
CA SER A 310 13.37 21.67 -19.31
C SER A 310 12.36 20.59 -18.87
N ALA A 311 12.83 19.51 -18.23
CA ALA A 311 11.98 18.36 -17.94
C ALA A 311 10.89 18.69 -16.88
N PRO A 312 9.62 18.28 -17.12
CA PRO A 312 8.56 18.39 -16.12
C PRO A 312 8.89 17.57 -14.87
N GLN A 313 8.62 18.15 -13.69
CA GLN A 313 8.99 17.51 -12.42
C GLN A 313 7.81 16.88 -11.65
N ASN A 314 6.63 17.50 -11.67
CA ASN A 314 5.59 17.21 -10.66
C ASN A 314 4.29 16.62 -11.20
N SER A 315 4.01 16.77 -12.50
CA SER A 315 2.75 16.39 -13.14
C SER A 315 3.01 15.26 -14.13
N LEU A 316 2.35 14.11 -13.93
CA LEU A 316 2.47 12.96 -14.81
C LEU A 316 1.97 13.29 -16.20
N LEU A 317 0.81 13.95 -16.30
CA LEU A 317 0.24 14.38 -17.59
C LEU A 317 1.24 15.24 -18.38
N ASP A 318 1.85 16.23 -17.73
CA ASP A 318 2.83 17.11 -18.39
C ASP A 318 4.11 16.36 -18.77
N ALA A 319 4.57 15.44 -17.91
CA ALA A 319 5.73 14.61 -18.20
C ALA A 319 5.50 13.68 -19.39
N VAL A 320 4.40 12.92 -19.38
CA VAL A 320 4.03 12.02 -20.49
C VAL A 320 3.85 12.82 -21.77
N THR A 321 3.18 13.97 -21.73
CA THR A 321 3.01 14.85 -22.89
C THR A 321 4.36 15.32 -23.44
N HIS A 322 5.23 15.86 -22.58
CA HIS A 322 6.55 16.34 -22.97
C HIS A 322 7.42 15.25 -23.61
N TRP A 323 7.52 14.09 -22.97
CA TRP A 323 8.35 12.98 -23.47
C TRP A 323 7.75 12.31 -24.69
N THR A 324 6.42 12.25 -24.80
CA THR A 324 5.78 11.69 -25.99
C THR A 324 5.97 12.59 -27.20
N MET A 325 5.90 13.92 -27.05
CA MET A 325 6.25 14.85 -28.14
C MET A 325 7.72 14.66 -28.54
N LYS A 326 8.64 14.62 -27.57
CA LYS A 326 10.08 14.51 -27.83
C LYS A 326 10.48 13.17 -28.48
N ILE A 327 10.01 12.04 -27.94
CA ILE A 327 10.31 10.69 -28.44
C ILE A 327 9.53 10.40 -29.73
N GLY A 328 8.30 10.89 -29.84
CA GLY A 328 7.49 10.78 -31.05
C GLY A 328 8.17 11.44 -32.24
N MET A 329 8.73 12.64 -32.06
CA MET A 329 9.50 13.33 -33.11
C MET A 329 10.76 12.56 -33.54
N GLN A 330 11.41 11.82 -32.63
CA GLN A 330 12.57 10.99 -32.97
C GLN A 330 12.19 9.75 -33.80
N ASN A 331 10.92 9.35 -33.77
CA ASN A 331 10.44 8.11 -34.36
C ASN A 331 9.25 8.32 -35.29
N ILE A 332 9.07 9.52 -35.85
CA ILE A 332 7.85 9.90 -36.58
C ILE A 332 7.52 8.93 -37.73
N ASP A 333 8.55 8.48 -38.46
CA ASP A 333 8.43 7.50 -39.55
C ASP A 333 7.92 6.12 -39.08
N LYS A 334 8.17 5.77 -37.81
CA LYS A 334 7.80 4.49 -37.20
C LYS A 334 6.45 4.55 -36.49
N LEU A 335 5.96 5.74 -36.11
CA LEU A 335 4.68 5.90 -35.40
C LEU A 335 3.51 5.31 -36.20
N HIS A 336 3.52 5.49 -37.51
CA HIS A 336 2.48 4.94 -38.40
C HIS A 336 2.56 3.42 -38.58
N GLN A 337 3.76 2.84 -38.46
CA GLN A 337 3.97 1.39 -38.66
C GLN A 337 3.82 0.58 -37.38
N GLN A 338 4.13 1.19 -36.22
CA GLN A 338 4.18 0.52 -34.92
C GLN A 338 3.60 1.44 -33.83
N PRO A 339 2.28 1.37 -33.57
CA PRO A 339 1.60 2.19 -32.57
C PRO A 339 2.15 2.02 -31.14
N GLU A 340 2.77 0.88 -30.83
CA GLU A 340 3.42 0.62 -29.54
C GLU A 340 4.53 1.64 -29.21
N THR A 341 5.07 2.32 -30.24
CA THR A 341 6.06 3.39 -30.08
C THR A 341 5.52 4.54 -29.21
N PHE A 342 4.20 4.80 -29.21
CA PHE A 342 3.60 5.80 -28.31
C PHE A 342 3.74 5.44 -26.83
N ALA A 343 3.86 4.15 -26.50
CA ALA A 343 4.00 3.72 -25.13
C ALA A 343 5.43 3.92 -24.58
N ILE A 344 6.43 4.17 -25.42
CA ILE A 344 7.85 4.28 -24.99
C ILE A 344 8.00 5.34 -23.89
N ALA A 345 7.43 6.53 -24.08
CA ALA A 345 7.52 7.61 -23.10
C ALA A 345 6.94 7.20 -21.73
N MET A 346 5.75 6.60 -21.73
CA MET A 346 5.08 6.15 -20.51
C MET A 346 5.82 4.97 -19.86
N LEU A 347 6.27 3.99 -20.65
CA LEU A 347 7.02 2.84 -20.15
C LEU A 347 8.37 3.24 -19.55
N SER A 348 9.06 4.21 -20.13
CA SER A 348 10.29 4.78 -19.57
C SER A 348 10.05 5.46 -18.22
N ILE A 349 8.95 6.21 -18.09
CA ILE A 349 8.54 6.80 -16.81
C ILE A 349 8.24 5.68 -15.78
N ILE A 350 7.44 4.68 -16.17
CA ILE A 350 7.10 3.54 -15.30
C ILE A 350 8.36 2.78 -14.86
N ALA A 351 9.32 2.55 -15.76
CA ALA A 351 10.58 1.90 -15.43
C ALA A 351 11.37 2.70 -14.38
N LYS A 352 11.45 4.03 -14.54
CA LYS A 352 12.10 4.92 -13.56
C LYS A 352 11.42 4.90 -12.19
N GLU A 353 10.09 4.86 -12.17
CA GLU A 353 9.31 4.72 -10.94
C GLU A 353 9.62 3.38 -10.24
N TRP A 354 9.68 2.28 -11.00
CA TRP A 354 10.05 0.97 -10.44
C TRP A 354 11.48 0.95 -9.89
N LEU A 355 12.44 1.60 -10.55
CA LEU A 355 13.79 1.74 -10.02
C LEU A 355 13.80 2.53 -8.69
N THR A 356 12.95 3.54 -8.57
CA THR A 356 12.78 4.32 -7.34
C THR A 356 12.17 3.46 -6.22
N VAL A 357 11.13 2.68 -6.53
CA VAL A 357 10.54 1.70 -5.60
C VAL A 357 11.59 0.67 -5.16
N LYS A 358 12.35 0.11 -6.09
CA LYS A 358 13.42 -0.87 -5.80
C LYS A 358 14.44 -0.31 -4.83
N GLU A 359 14.91 0.91 -5.08
CA GLU A 359 15.96 1.53 -4.25
C GLU A 359 15.40 1.88 -2.88
N TYR A 360 14.14 2.34 -2.83
CA TYR A 360 13.45 2.62 -1.57
C TYR A 360 13.36 1.36 -0.70
N MET A 361 12.89 0.26 -1.27
CA MET A 361 12.77 -1.01 -0.57
C MET A 361 14.14 -1.53 -0.12
N SER A 362 15.15 -1.46 -0.97
CA SER A 362 16.52 -1.87 -0.64
C SER A 362 17.08 -1.10 0.55
N THR A 363 16.86 0.22 0.58
CA THR A 363 17.27 1.11 1.67
C THR A 363 16.57 0.76 2.98
N ARG A 364 15.24 0.56 2.95
CA ARG A 364 14.47 0.21 4.15
C ARG A 364 14.82 -1.17 4.69
N LEU A 365 15.09 -2.14 3.83
CA LEU A 365 15.55 -3.46 4.25
C LEU A 365 16.94 -3.39 4.89
N ALA A 366 17.87 -2.61 4.32
CA ALA A 366 19.19 -2.42 4.91
C ALA A 366 19.11 -1.78 6.32
N GLN A 367 18.21 -0.82 6.52
CA GLN A 367 17.94 -0.24 7.84
C GLN A 367 17.43 -1.30 8.83
N ILE A 368 16.50 -2.15 8.40
CA ILE A 368 15.96 -3.22 9.25
C ILE A 368 17.05 -4.25 9.59
N GLU A 369 17.91 -4.62 8.63
CA GLU A 369 19.04 -5.53 8.90
C GLU A 369 19.99 -4.95 9.95
N TRP A 370 20.35 -3.67 9.81
CA TRP A 370 21.20 -2.99 10.80
C TRP A 370 20.57 -2.98 12.19
N GLU A 371 19.27 -2.69 12.30
CA GLU A 371 18.55 -2.77 13.58
C GLU A 371 18.56 -4.18 14.16
N LEU A 372 18.50 -5.22 13.32
CA LEU A 372 18.56 -6.61 13.75
C LEU A 372 19.95 -7.03 14.23
N GLU A 373 21.03 -6.44 13.71
CA GLU A 373 22.39 -6.75 14.16
C GLU A 373 22.65 -6.28 15.59
N VAL A 374 22.08 -5.13 15.96
CA VAL A 374 22.34 -4.50 17.26
C VAL A 374 21.45 -5.11 18.35
N PRO A 375 22.01 -5.76 19.40
CA PRO A 375 21.23 -6.45 20.43
C PRO A 375 20.23 -5.58 21.18
N ASP A 376 20.55 -4.30 21.41
CA ASP A 376 19.71 -3.37 22.15
C ASP A 376 18.35 -3.12 21.46
N PHE A 377 18.32 -3.15 20.12
CA PHE A 377 17.10 -2.99 19.35
C PHE A 377 16.25 -4.27 19.28
N ARG A 378 16.74 -5.41 19.80
CA ARG A 378 15.98 -6.68 19.89
C ARG A 378 15.09 -6.76 21.13
N GLY A 379 15.14 -5.76 22.01
CA GLY A 379 14.33 -5.68 23.23
C GLY A 379 12.83 -5.50 22.98
N ASN A 380 12.07 -5.21 24.04
CA ASN A 380 10.63 -4.94 23.94
C ASN A 380 10.38 -3.43 24.03
N GLY A 381 10.61 -2.71 22.93
CA GLY A 381 10.35 -1.28 22.81
C GLY A 381 8.99 -0.97 22.19
N LYS A 382 8.53 0.27 22.34
CA LYS A 382 7.35 0.78 21.61
C LYS A 382 7.65 0.98 20.12
N PHE A 383 8.88 1.35 19.79
CA PHE A 383 9.33 1.69 18.44
C PHE A 383 10.42 0.76 17.89
N TYR A 384 10.96 -0.13 18.72
CA TYR A 384 11.98 -1.12 18.37
C TYR A 384 11.63 -2.47 19.00
N GLY A 385 12.24 -3.53 18.52
CA GLY A 385 12.00 -4.89 19.00
C GLY A 385 11.55 -5.83 17.88
N LEU A 386 11.79 -7.12 18.10
CA LEU A 386 11.62 -8.13 17.05
C LEU A 386 10.17 -8.20 16.51
N GLY A 387 9.17 -8.03 17.37
CA GLY A 387 7.76 -7.98 16.94
C GLY A 387 7.44 -6.75 16.08
N VAL A 388 8.05 -5.60 16.39
CA VAL A 388 7.91 -4.36 15.59
C VAL A 388 8.61 -4.54 14.25
N THR A 389 9.80 -5.12 14.24
CA THR A 389 10.55 -5.44 13.02
C THR A 389 9.77 -6.40 12.10
N LEU A 390 9.17 -7.45 12.66
CA LEU A 390 8.35 -8.38 11.88
C LEU A 390 7.14 -7.67 11.26
N LYS A 391 6.48 -6.78 12.03
CA LYS A 391 5.40 -5.93 11.54
C LYS A 391 5.83 -5.04 10.37
N ARG A 392 7.07 -4.54 10.36
CA ARG A 392 7.66 -3.74 9.26
C ARG A 392 7.96 -4.56 8.00
N LEU A 393 8.24 -5.86 8.13
CA LEU A 393 8.51 -6.74 6.99
C LEU A 393 7.23 -7.23 6.28
N HIS A 394 6.10 -7.30 6.98
CA HIS A 394 4.84 -7.81 6.42
C HIS A 394 4.32 -7.05 5.18
N PRO A 395 4.32 -5.70 5.15
CA PRO A 395 3.87 -4.95 3.97
C PRO A 395 4.69 -5.29 2.72
N PHE A 396 6.02 -5.38 2.82
CA PHE A 396 6.87 -5.80 1.72
C PHE A 396 6.57 -7.22 1.25
N ARG A 397 6.45 -8.16 2.19
CA ARG A 397 6.10 -9.57 1.89
C ARG A 397 4.75 -9.68 1.17
N ARG A 398 3.78 -8.82 1.49
CA ARG A 398 2.45 -8.80 0.87
C ARG A 398 2.44 -8.15 -0.51
N ASN A 399 3.19 -7.05 -0.69
CA ASN A 399 3.08 -6.22 -1.88
C ASN A 399 4.04 -6.64 -3.01
N LEU A 400 5.22 -7.20 -2.69
CA LEU A 400 6.21 -7.62 -3.70
C LEU A 400 5.68 -8.60 -4.76
N PRO A 401 4.89 -9.63 -4.40
CA PRO A 401 4.28 -10.50 -5.40
C PRO A 401 3.35 -9.76 -6.37
N VAL A 402 2.66 -8.71 -5.90
CA VAL A 402 1.78 -7.88 -6.72
C VAL A 402 2.61 -7.02 -7.68
N TYR A 403 3.68 -6.40 -7.18
CA TYR A 403 4.59 -5.60 -8.01
C TYR A 403 5.25 -6.45 -9.10
N ARG A 404 5.70 -7.66 -8.73
CA ARG A 404 6.21 -8.66 -9.67
C ARG A 404 5.21 -8.95 -10.77
N LYS A 405 3.94 -9.23 -10.41
CA LYS A 405 2.86 -9.47 -11.38
C LYS A 405 2.67 -8.30 -12.34
N TRP A 406 2.71 -7.06 -11.85
CA TRP A 406 2.55 -5.87 -12.70
C TRP A 406 3.71 -5.68 -13.68
N VAL A 407 4.95 -5.89 -13.22
CA VAL A 407 6.15 -5.85 -14.09
C VAL A 407 6.11 -6.97 -15.13
N SER A 408 5.75 -8.20 -14.73
CA SER A 408 5.57 -9.32 -15.66
C SER A 408 4.49 -9.05 -16.71
N ALA A 409 3.36 -8.42 -16.32
CA ALA A 409 2.31 -8.08 -17.27
C ALA A 409 2.76 -7.11 -18.37
N VAL A 410 3.73 -6.22 -18.12
CA VAL A 410 4.32 -5.37 -19.16
C VAL A 410 5.14 -6.21 -20.15
N LEU A 411 5.94 -7.15 -19.62
CA LEU A 411 6.80 -8.05 -20.39
C LEU A 411 6.03 -9.07 -21.23
N ASP A 412 4.87 -9.51 -20.74
CA ASP A 412 4.03 -10.52 -21.41
C ASP A 412 3.10 -9.91 -22.48
N HIS A 413 2.83 -8.61 -22.40
CA HIS A 413 1.96 -7.90 -23.34
C HIS A 413 2.75 -7.04 -24.34
N ILE A 414 2.95 -5.76 -24.02
CA ILE A 414 3.49 -4.77 -24.96
C ILE A 414 4.97 -5.03 -25.29
N LEU A 415 5.74 -5.53 -24.32
CA LEU A 415 7.15 -5.86 -24.51
C LEU A 415 7.37 -7.36 -24.78
N SER A 416 6.37 -8.09 -25.28
CA SER A 416 6.50 -9.53 -25.54
C SER A 416 7.48 -9.84 -26.69
N ASN A 417 8.12 -11.00 -26.63
CA ASN A 417 9.05 -11.46 -27.69
C ASN A 417 8.37 -11.60 -29.06
N GLU A 418 7.05 -11.82 -29.10
CA GLU A 418 6.29 -11.90 -30.35
C GLU A 418 6.12 -10.51 -31.00
N LYS A 419 5.99 -9.45 -30.20
CA LYS A 419 5.81 -8.06 -30.66
C LYS A 419 7.12 -7.31 -30.89
N ILE A 420 8.21 -7.75 -30.28
CA ILE A 420 9.56 -7.21 -30.50
C ILE A 420 10.29 -8.14 -31.48
N PRO A 421 10.43 -7.76 -32.76
CA PRO A 421 11.09 -8.61 -33.76
C PRO A 421 12.55 -8.85 -33.36
N SER A 422 13.05 -10.08 -33.54
CA SER A 422 14.46 -10.41 -33.33
C SER A 422 15.40 -9.82 -34.40
N ASP A 423 14.86 -9.22 -35.46
CA ASP A 423 15.63 -8.70 -36.59
C ASP A 423 15.94 -7.21 -36.41
N GLY A 424 17.22 -6.86 -36.46
CA GLY A 424 17.83 -5.63 -35.93
C GLY A 424 17.48 -4.31 -36.61
N GLN A 425 16.32 -4.18 -37.26
CA GLN A 425 15.98 -3.03 -38.10
C GLN A 425 14.74 -2.22 -37.64
N LYS A 426 14.06 -2.58 -36.54
CA LYS A 426 12.89 -1.82 -36.02
C LYS A 426 12.93 -1.61 -34.50
N CYS A 427 12.57 -0.39 -34.10
CA CYS A 427 12.52 0.22 -32.75
C CYS A 427 13.44 -0.37 -31.64
N HIS A 428 14.76 -0.12 -31.71
CA HIS A 428 15.74 -0.48 -30.66
C HIS A 428 15.29 -0.06 -29.24
N GLN A 429 14.55 1.05 -29.11
CA GLN A 429 14.07 1.56 -27.83
C GLN A 429 13.11 0.60 -27.11
N LEU A 430 12.23 -0.10 -27.83
CA LEU A 430 11.34 -1.09 -27.21
C LEU A 430 12.11 -2.33 -26.74
N ALA A 431 13.15 -2.73 -27.48
CA ALA A 431 14.05 -3.81 -27.06
C ALA A 431 14.85 -3.43 -25.81
N HIS A 432 15.40 -2.20 -25.75
CA HIS A 432 16.08 -1.70 -24.55
C HIS A 432 15.13 -1.61 -23.35
N LEU A 433 13.90 -1.11 -23.55
CA LEU A 433 12.89 -1.11 -22.48
C LEU A 433 12.59 -2.53 -22.00
N ARG A 434 12.52 -3.53 -22.89
CA ARG A 434 12.35 -4.92 -22.47
C ARG A 434 13.50 -5.37 -21.56
N GLU A 435 14.75 -5.09 -21.93
CA GLU A 435 15.92 -5.40 -21.11
C GLU A 435 15.85 -4.71 -19.74
N ASP A 436 15.44 -3.43 -19.70
CA ASP A 436 15.24 -2.68 -18.46
C ASP A 436 14.17 -3.32 -17.57
N PHE A 437 13.02 -3.70 -18.12
CA PHE A 437 11.95 -4.36 -17.37
C PHE A 437 12.34 -5.77 -16.90
N LEU A 438 13.13 -6.52 -17.68
CA LEU A 438 13.70 -7.81 -17.25
C LEU A 438 14.65 -7.63 -16.07
N ARG A 439 15.48 -6.58 -16.10
CA ARG A 439 16.36 -6.24 -14.99
C ARG A 439 15.56 -5.86 -13.75
N ILE A 440 14.55 -5.00 -13.89
CA ILE A 440 13.65 -4.61 -12.80
C ILE A 440 12.98 -5.85 -12.19
N LEU A 441 12.50 -6.79 -13.01
CA LEU A 441 11.89 -8.02 -12.52
C LEU A 441 12.86 -8.86 -11.68
N ASN A 442 14.09 -9.04 -12.16
CA ASN A 442 15.14 -9.76 -11.42
C ASN A 442 15.48 -9.08 -10.09
N GLU A 443 15.54 -7.75 -10.06
CA GLU A 443 15.81 -6.99 -8.84
C GLU A 443 14.65 -7.10 -7.84
N ILE A 444 13.39 -7.08 -8.30
CA ILE A 444 12.21 -7.32 -7.45
C ILE A 444 12.23 -8.74 -6.87
N ASP A 445 12.58 -9.76 -7.66
CA ASP A 445 12.69 -11.15 -7.20
C ASP A 445 13.78 -11.32 -6.14
N ALA A 446 14.91 -10.62 -6.29
CA ALA A 446 15.98 -10.59 -5.28
C ALA A 446 15.51 -9.94 -3.98
N ILE A 447 14.77 -8.82 -4.04
CA ILE A 447 14.18 -8.16 -2.87
C ILE A 447 13.15 -9.08 -2.19
N GLN A 448 12.32 -9.77 -2.96
CA GLN A 448 11.34 -10.71 -2.41
C GLN A 448 12.01 -11.84 -1.63
N THR A 449 13.08 -12.40 -2.18
CA THR A 449 13.88 -13.43 -1.50
C THR A 449 14.50 -12.88 -0.21
N ARG A 450 15.14 -11.70 -0.26
CA ARG A 450 15.72 -11.04 0.91
C ARG A 450 14.70 -10.82 2.02
N VAL A 451 13.48 -10.38 1.70
CA VAL A 451 12.41 -10.20 2.69
C VAL A 451 12.03 -11.52 3.37
N GLN A 452 11.95 -12.63 2.61
CA GLN A 452 11.62 -13.95 3.16
C GLN A 452 12.72 -14.45 4.10
N ASP A 453 13.98 -14.25 3.74
CA ASP A 453 15.13 -14.61 4.57
C ASP A 453 15.13 -13.80 5.87
N MET A 454 14.91 -12.49 5.78
CA MET A 454 14.82 -11.61 6.95
C MET A 454 13.68 -12.01 7.88
N VAL A 455 12.49 -12.33 7.37
CA VAL A 455 11.38 -12.83 8.18
C VAL A 455 11.77 -14.11 8.93
N SER A 456 12.51 -15.00 8.26
CA SER A 456 13.01 -16.25 8.85
C SER A 456 14.04 -15.98 9.95
N VAL A 457 15.00 -15.07 9.72
CA VAL A 457 16.00 -14.63 10.70
C VAL A 457 15.34 -14.01 11.93
N VAL A 458 14.39 -13.08 11.74
CA VAL A 458 13.67 -12.44 12.85
C VAL A 458 12.93 -13.49 13.68
N THR A 459 12.24 -14.43 13.04
CA THR A 459 11.51 -15.51 13.72
C THR A 459 12.46 -16.41 14.50
N ALA A 460 13.63 -16.75 13.94
CA ALA A 460 14.65 -17.53 14.63
C ALA A 460 15.19 -16.80 15.86
N ILE A 461 15.53 -15.51 15.73
CA ILE A 461 15.99 -14.68 16.86
C ILE A 461 14.91 -14.60 17.94
N MET A 462 13.63 -14.41 17.56
CA MET A 462 12.51 -14.40 18.52
C MET A 462 12.43 -15.70 19.31
N SER A 463 12.55 -16.85 18.64
CA SER A 463 12.50 -18.15 19.30
C SER A 463 13.66 -18.37 20.29
N ILE A 464 14.87 -17.91 19.93
CA ILE A 464 16.06 -18.00 20.80
C ILE A 464 15.89 -17.09 22.01
N GLU A 465 15.39 -15.88 21.81
CA GLU A 465 15.20 -14.90 22.88
C GLU A 465 14.09 -15.34 23.86
N GLU A 466 13.00 -15.91 23.35
CA GLU A 466 11.94 -16.51 24.18
C GLU A 466 12.44 -17.72 24.98
N ALA A 467 13.26 -18.59 24.37
CA ALA A 467 13.89 -19.70 25.06
C ALA A 467 14.84 -19.24 26.17
N LYS A 468 15.64 -18.20 25.92
CA LYS A 468 16.54 -17.60 26.92
C LYS A 468 15.74 -16.99 28.08
N ARG A 469 14.69 -16.22 27.79
CA ARG A 469 13.81 -15.63 28.81
C ARG A 469 13.12 -16.72 29.65
N SER A 470 12.65 -17.79 29.02
CA SER A 470 12.06 -18.93 29.73
C SER A 470 13.08 -19.61 30.65
N ALA A 471 14.33 -19.78 30.21
CA ALA A 471 15.40 -20.32 31.03
C ALA A 471 15.74 -19.42 32.23
N GLU A 472 15.80 -18.10 32.03
CA GLU A 472 16.02 -17.13 33.11
C GLU A 472 14.86 -17.07 34.11
N GLN A 473 13.62 -17.14 33.63
CA GLN A 473 12.42 -17.26 34.46
C GLN A 473 12.43 -18.56 35.26
N THR A 474 12.82 -19.67 34.64
CA THR A 474 12.95 -20.98 35.31
C THR A 474 14.01 -20.93 36.41
N SER A 475 15.15 -20.28 36.16
CA SER A 475 16.20 -20.08 37.17
C SER A 475 15.73 -19.20 38.33
N SER A 476 15.00 -18.12 38.02
CA SER A 476 14.42 -17.24 39.03
C SER A 476 13.35 -17.93 39.88
N LEU A 477 12.48 -18.71 39.24
CA LEU A 477 11.50 -19.55 39.92
C LEU A 477 12.20 -20.57 40.82
N ALA A 478 13.24 -21.24 40.33
CA ALA A 478 14.01 -22.19 41.13
C ALA A 478 14.59 -21.54 42.39
N ARG A 479 15.17 -20.34 42.30
CA ARG A 479 15.65 -19.57 43.48
C ARG A 479 14.53 -19.31 44.49
N LEU A 480 13.34 -18.95 44.01
CA LEU A 480 12.17 -18.66 44.85
C LEU A 480 11.60 -19.94 45.50
N THR A 481 11.56 -21.05 44.77
CA THR A 481 11.20 -22.37 45.29
C THR A 481 12.18 -22.84 46.36
N TYR A 482 13.50 -22.65 46.16
CA TYR A 482 14.49 -22.99 47.18
C TYR A 482 14.29 -22.18 48.46
N LEU A 483 14.00 -20.89 48.34
CA LEU A 483 13.68 -20.04 49.49
C LEU A 483 12.45 -20.59 50.24
N ALA A 484 11.35 -20.88 49.52
CA ALA A 484 10.14 -21.42 50.13
C ALA A 484 10.37 -22.78 50.83
N VAL A 485 11.12 -23.69 50.21
CA VAL A 485 11.43 -25.02 50.76
C VAL A 485 12.22 -24.94 52.06
N VAL A 486 13.06 -23.91 52.24
CA VAL A 486 13.79 -23.66 53.50
C VAL A 486 12.87 -23.01 54.53
N PHE A 487 12.13 -21.95 54.16
CA PHE A 487 11.38 -21.14 55.11
C PHE A 487 10.06 -21.77 55.57
N VAL A 488 9.39 -22.60 54.77
CA VAL A 488 8.12 -23.23 55.14
C VAL A 488 8.26 -24.15 56.36
N PRO A 489 9.23 -25.09 56.40
CA PRO A 489 9.48 -25.89 57.60
C PRO A 489 9.87 -25.06 58.83
N LEU A 490 10.74 -24.06 58.65
CA LEU A 490 11.18 -23.18 59.74
C LEU A 490 10.01 -22.40 60.35
N SER A 491 9.13 -21.87 59.49
CA SER A 491 7.96 -21.10 59.90
C SER A 491 6.92 -22.00 60.57
N PHE A 492 6.73 -23.23 60.07
CA PHE A 492 5.84 -24.21 60.69
C PHE A 492 6.28 -24.57 62.12
N VAL A 493 7.57 -24.88 62.32
CA VAL A 493 8.11 -25.21 63.65
C VAL A 493 8.04 -24.00 64.58
N SER A 494 8.36 -22.80 64.08
CA SER A 494 8.23 -21.55 64.85
C SER A 494 6.78 -21.30 65.30
N SER A 495 5.82 -21.42 64.38
CA SER A 495 4.40 -21.25 64.69
C SER A 495 3.89 -22.32 65.66
N PHE A 496 4.32 -23.58 65.51
CA PHE A 496 3.93 -24.68 66.39
C PHE A 496 4.42 -24.45 67.82
N LEU A 497 5.68 -24.04 68.00
CA LEU A 497 6.25 -23.74 69.32
C LEU A 497 5.62 -22.49 69.94
N SER A 498 5.17 -21.53 69.12
CA SER A 498 4.47 -20.32 69.57
C SER A 498 3.05 -20.56 70.09
N MET A 499 2.44 -21.73 69.87
CA MET A 499 1.10 -22.05 70.38
C MET A 499 1.11 -22.53 71.85
N THR A 500 2.25 -22.49 72.53
CA THR A 500 2.39 -22.96 73.92
C THR A 500 1.89 -21.88 74.91
N PRO A 501 1.01 -22.22 75.87
CA PRO A 501 0.43 -21.24 76.79
C PRO A 501 1.38 -20.75 77.91
N ASP A 502 2.55 -21.37 78.07
CA ASP A 502 3.46 -21.15 79.20
C ASP A 502 4.80 -20.54 78.76
N VAL A 503 4.90 -19.21 78.83
CA VAL A 503 6.02 -18.43 78.27
C VAL A 503 7.29 -18.52 79.13
N GLU A 504 7.16 -18.80 80.43
CA GLU A 504 8.31 -18.89 81.36
C GLU A 504 9.17 -20.16 81.14
N GLY A 505 8.58 -21.24 80.61
CA GLY A 505 9.28 -22.50 80.27
C GLY A 505 10.11 -22.48 78.98
N LEU A 506 10.03 -21.41 78.17
CA LEU A 506 10.73 -21.34 76.88
C LEU A 506 12.26 -21.18 77.02
N ARG A 507 12.76 -20.64 78.14
CA ARG A 507 14.20 -20.42 78.33
C ARG A 507 15.03 -21.71 78.28
N GLY A 508 14.49 -22.84 78.75
CA GLY A 508 15.16 -24.14 78.70
C GLY A 508 14.94 -24.91 77.40
N THR A 509 13.92 -24.54 76.63
CA THR A 509 13.35 -25.37 75.56
C THR A 509 13.71 -24.86 74.15
N PHE A 510 14.41 -23.71 74.07
CA PHE A 510 14.85 -23.07 72.82
C PHE A 510 15.60 -24.02 71.87
N TRP A 511 16.36 -24.98 72.39
CA TRP A 511 17.08 -25.96 71.58
C TRP A 511 16.16 -26.88 70.76
N LEU A 512 14.91 -27.12 71.19
CA LEU A 512 13.93 -27.92 70.45
C LEU A 512 13.60 -27.33 69.07
N PHE A 513 13.68 -26.01 68.90
CA PHE A 513 13.52 -25.38 67.59
C PHE A 513 14.54 -25.92 66.59
N PHE A 514 15.82 -25.96 66.96
CA PHE A 514 16.89 -26.45 66.07
C PHE A 514 16.77 -27.95 65.81
N VAL A 515 16.40 -28.74 66.82
CA VAL A 515 16.24 -30.20 66.70
C VAL A 515 15.11 -30.57 65.74
N LEU A 516 14.03 -29.79 65.68
CA LEU A 516 12.90 -30.06 64.80
C LEU A 516 13.07 -29.42 63.42
N ALA A 517 13.54 -28.17 63.37
CA ALA A 517 13.58 -27.42 62.13
C ALA A 517 14.72 -27.84 61.18
N VAL A 518 15.90 -28.20 61.70
CA VAL A 518 17.04 -28.60 60.87
C VAL A 518 16.78 -29.93 60.14
N PRO A 519 16.31 -31.01 60.80
CA PRO A 519 16.01 -32.25 60.09
C PRO A 519 14.85 -32.10 59.09
N LEU A 520 13.83 -31.31 59.43
CA LEU A 520 12.67 -31.09 58.56
C LEU A 520 13.05 -30.29 57.30
N THR A 521 13.91 -29.28 57.41
CA THR A 521 14.44 -28.54 56.26
C THR A 521 15.37 -29.41 55.40
N ILE A 522 16.24 -30.21 56.01
CA ILE A 522 17.10 -31.18 55.28
C ILE A 522 16.25 -32.21 54.53
N PHE A 523 15.19 -32.72 55.16
CA PHE A 523 14.26 -33.64 54.51
C PHE A 523 13.56 -32.98 53.32
N ALA A 524 13.03 -31.77 53.49
CA ALA A 524 12.38 -31.03 52.41
C ALA A 524 13.34 -30.77 51.23
N LEU A 525 14.60 -30.38 51.50
CA LEU A 525 15.63 -30.21 50.47
C LEU A 525 16.05 -31.53 49.80
N SER A 526 16.02 -32.64 50.53
CA SER A 526 16.34 -33.96 50.00
C SER A 526 15.26 -34.46 49.03
N VAL A 527 13.99 -34.16 49.32
CA VAL A 527 12.86 -34.47 48.45
C VAL A 527 12.94 -33.70 47.13
N THR A 528 13.30 -32.41 47.16
CA THR A 528 13.43 -31.60 45.94
C THR A 528 14.58 -32.06 45.04
N HIS A 529 15.68 -32.56 45.63
CA HIS A 529 16.84 -33.07 44.88
C HIS A 529 16.77 -34.58 44.56
N TRP A 530 15.67 -35.26 44.89
CA TRP A 530 15.54 -36.71 44.77
C TRP A 530 15.90 -37.25 43.38
N VAL A 531 15.54 -36.52 42.31
CA VAL A 531 15.88 -36.90 40.92
C VAL A 531 17.38 -36.83 40.65
N TYR A 532 18.07 -35.80 41.14
CA TYR A 532 19.51 -35.65 41.00
C TYR A 532 20.27 -36.70 41.82
N ILE A 533 19.82 -36.94 43.05
CA ILE A 533 20.36 -37.97 43.96
C ILE A 533 20.23 -39.36 43.31
N LYS A 534 19.06 -39.68 42.74
CA LYS A 534 18.83 -40.94 42.03
C LYS A 534 19.76 -41.11 40.81
N ARG A 535 19.98 -40.04 40.03
CA ARG A 535 20.91 -40.06 38.89
C ARG A 535 22.36 -40.26 39.34
N TRP A 536 22.80 -39.56 40.38
CA TRP A 536 24.14 -39.73 40.97
C TRP A 536 24.36 -41.15 41.50
N LEU A 537 23.38 -41.70 42.22
CA LEU A 537 23.40 -43.08 42.72
C LEU A 537 23.49 -44.11 41.57
N SER A 538 22.74 -43.91 40.48
CA SER A 538 22.79 -44.79 39.30
C SER A 538 24.12 -44.70 38.53
N LYS A 539 24.76 -43.52 38.49
CA LYS A 539 26.07 -43.32 37.83
C LYS A 539 27.17 -43.96 38.66
N LYS A 540 27.05 -43.93 39.98
CA LYS A 540 27.98 -44.56 40.94
C LYS A 540 27.84 -46.09 40.97
N SER A 541 26.65 -46.64 40.68
CA SER A 541 26.48 -48.10 40.54
C SER A 541 27.04 -48.64 39.21
N ARG A 542 27.06 -47.83 38.13
CA ARG A 542 27.70 -48.20 36.85
C ARG A 542 29.23 -48.07 36.84
N GLY A 543 29.80 -47.21 37.68
CA GLY A 543 31.27 -47.00 37.78
C GLY A 543 32.02 -47.98 38.69
N ARG A 544 31.33 -48.94 39.33
CA ARG A 544 31.94 -49.98 40.18
C ARG A 544 31.94 -51.38 39.53
N GLY A 545 31.80 -51.43 38.21
CA GLY A 545 31.79 -52.67 37.42
C GLY A 545 32.80 -52.62 36.28
N LEU A 546 34.07 -52.33 36.59
CA LEU A 546 35.25 -52.59 35.77
C LEU A 546 36.34 -53.17 36.68
#